data_AF-A0AAU5M864-F1
#
_entry.id   AF-A0AAU5M864-F1
#
_cell.length_a   1.000
_cell.length_b   1.000
_cell.length_c   1.000
_cell.angle_alpha   90.00
_cell.angle_beta   90.00
_cell.angle_gamma   90.00
#
_symmetry.space_group_name_H-M   'P 1'
#
loop_
_entity.id
_entity.type
_entity.pdbx_description
1 polymer ?
#
loop_
_entity_poly.entity_id
_entity_poly.type
_entity_poly.pdbx_seq_one_letter_code
_entity_poly.pdbx_strand_id
1 'polypeptide(L)'
;MMKRSTFLRAAVGAGVLAAVPSRVFASSQAVLTNKVADLTGPGLTDRFRMAATDLGIPARTPDGRLLFMFGDTFEQPTVGGGWWRSPVALWSTTTDLSSGVKWSGAVGGDAAQQLWDYPHDNPTFSTVLPSDVITIGGSMYLHAMVNKGLGNVVWTEIWRSDNSGASWYHTGAKFDANIDGGLFQLLTWGLGNDGYVYVYSTGFQRDKPIILKRVRSEQIANPAAYEPWGYRDGVWAWGNPATPILTGSFGEMSLRPLGGKWVLTWFNAGDYRIDGIIMDTPTSNLYTAYRQTLIYGGAWGSEDDNHVAQLYGGYVIPGSTLSDLHLSVSQWNTANGWPYRVMQFRVRGFG
;
A
#
# COMPACT_ATOMS: atom_id res chain seq x y z
N MET A 1 79.65 -10.90 -16.02
CA MET A 1 79.49 -11.91 -17.11
C MET A 1 78.68 -11.27 -18.24
N MET A 2 78.95 -11.61 -19.52
CA MET A 2 78.40 -10.84 -20.67
C MET A 2 77.47 -11.68 -21.57
N LYS A 3 76.59 -11.00 -22.32
CA LYS A 3 75.38 -11.51 -22.99
C LYS A 3 75.62 -12.47 -24.17
N ARG A 4 74.82 -13.54 -24.22
CA ARG A 4 74.19 -14.19 -25.40
C ARG A 4 72.89 -14.85 -24.89
N SER A 5 71.78 -14.95 -25.61
CA SER A 5 71.30 -14.35 -26.88
C SER A 5 69.75 -14.13 -26.71
N THR A 6 68.81 -14.06 -27.65
CA THR A 6 68.69 -14.30 -29.11
C THR A 6 67.54 -13.41 -29.65
N PHE A 7 67.44 -13.19 -30.97
CA PHE A 7 66.27 -12.57 -31.61
C PHE A 7 65.18 -13.59 -31.97
N LEU A 8 63.91 -13.17 -31.98
CA LEU A 8 62.86 -13.76 -32.82
C LEU A 8 61.85 -12.67 -33.26
N ARG A 9 61.22 -12.84 -34.43
CA ARG A 9 60.23 -11.90 -35.01
C ARG A 9 58.85 -12.56 -35.11
N ALA A 10 57.80 -11.89 -34.62
CA ALA A 10 56.38 -12.02 -35.02
C ALA A 10 55.54 -11.12 -34.09
N ALA A 11 54.36 -10.60 -34.46
CA ALA A 11 53.80 -10.22 -35.76
C ALA A 11 52.70 -9.17 -35.48
N VAL A 12 52.46 -8.21 -36.39
CA VAL A 12 51.46 -7.16 -36.16
C VAL A 12 50.06 -7.67 -36.53
N GLY A 13 49.32 -8.15 -35.53
CA GLY A 13 47.89 -8.46 -35.67
C GLY A 13 47.03 -7.22 -35.44
N ALA A 14 46.33 -6.75 -36.48
CA ALA A 14 45.40 -5.63 -36.38
C ALA A 14 44.07 -6.07 -35.72
N GLY A 15 44.02 -6.06 -34.38
CA GLY A 15 42.81 -6.36 -33.63
C GLY A 15 41.79 -5.23 -33.73
N VAL A 16 40.70 -5.44 -34.48
CA VAL A 16 39.55 -4.52 -34.50
C VAL A 16 38.82 -4.63 -33.16
N LEU A 17 39.03 -3.67 -32.28
CA LEU A 17 38.29 -3.54 -31.03
C LEU A 17 36.85 -3.10 -31.35
N ALA A 18 35.96 -4.08 -31.49
CA ALA A 18 34.51 -3.83 -31.51
C ALA A 18 34.10 -3.25 -30.15
N ALA A 19 33.80 -1.95 -30.13
CA ALA A 19 33.35 -1.26 -28.92
C ALA A 19 31.98 -1.79 -28.50
N VAL A 20 31.96 -2.68 -27.51
CA VAL A 20 30.72 -3.09 -26.84
C VAL A 20 30.13 -1.83 -26.19
N PRO A 21 28.88 -1.43 -26.52
CA PRO A 21 28.28 -0.25 -25.91
C PRO A 21 28.12 -0.51 -24.41
N SER A 22 28.84 0.26 -23.60
CA SER A 22 28.67 0.25 -22.15
C SER A 22 27.24 0.64 -21.83
N ARG A 23 26.47 -0.28 -21.25
CA ARG A 23 25.19 0.05 -20.66
C ARG A 23 25.46 1.04 -19.53
N VAL A 24 25.15 2.31 -19.78
CA VAL A 24 25.05 3.31 -18.71
C VAL A 24 23.88 2.90 -17.85
N PHE A 25 24.16 2.12 -16.81
CA PHE A 25 23.30 2.08 -15.64
C PHE A 25 23.28 3.51 -15.11
N ALA A 26 22.22 4.26 -15.43
CA ALA A 26 21.96 5.51 -14.76
C ALA A 26 21.90 5.21 -13.27
N SER A 27 22.82 5.78 -12.50
CA SER A 27 22.83 5.64 -11.05
C SER A 27 21.49 6.17 -10.55
N SER A 28 20.63 5.27 -10.05
CA SER A 28 19.38 5.67 -9.41
C SER A 28 19.74 6.57 -8.24
N GLN A 29 19.48 7.87 -8.39
CA GLN A 29 19.68 8.82 -7.32
C GLN A 29 18.79 8.40 -6.15
N ALA A 30 19.39 8.21 -4.98
CA ALA A 30 18.65 7.81 -3.79
C ALA A 30 17.55 8.86 -3.50
N VAL A 31 16.35 8.37 -3.19
CA VAL A 31 15.20 9.24 -2.95
C VAL A 31 15.40 10.09 -1.69
N LEU A 32 14.96 11.35 -1.76
CA LEU A 32 15.00 12.27 -0.62
C LEU A 32 13.70 12.16 0.18
N THR A 33 13.70 11.25 1.15
CA THR A 33 12.62 11.05 2.12
C THR A 33 12.79 11.93 3.35
N ASN A 34 11.68 12.51 3.84
CA ASN A 34 11.62 13.36 5.03
C ASN A 34 10.30 13.09 5.75
N LYS A 35 10.26 13.20 7.08
CA LYS A 35 9.02 13.17 7.86
C LYS A 35 8.35 14.55 7.83
N VAL A 36 7.06 14.60 7.49
CA VAL A 36 6.28 15.86 7.43
C VAL A 36 5.59 16.13 8.77
N ALA A 37 4.90 15.13 9.31
CA ALA A 37 4.16 15.23 10.57
C ALA A 37 3.81 13.84 11.13
N ASP A 38 3.49 13.78 12.43
CA ASP A 38 2.52 12.79 12.92
C ASP A 38 1.11 13.23 12.45
N LEU A 39 0.26 12.30 12.04
CA LEU A 39 -1.12 12.58 11.64
C LEU A 39 -2.13 12.22 12.73
N THR A 40 -1.83 11.23 13.56
CA THR A 40 -2.70 10.77 14.65
C THR A 40 -1.92 10.60 15.95
N GLY A 41 -2.62 10.73 17.07
CA GLY A 41 -2.05 10.65 18.42
C GLY A 41 -2.59 11.72 19.38
N PRO A 42 -2.11 11.70 20.64
CA PRO A 42 -2.32 12.76 21.62
C PRO A 42 -2.12 14.16 21.06
N GLY A 43 -3.05 15.07 21.34
CA GLY A 43 -3.10 16.44 20.82
C GLY A 43 -3.52 16.58 19.35
N LEU A 44 -3.52 15.49 18.56
CA LEU A 44 -3.83 15.53 17.11
C LEU A 44 -5.24 15.00 16.80
N THR A 45 -5.61 13.87 17.41
CA THR A 45 -6.88 13.16 17.15
C THR A 45 -7.73 12.91 18.41
N ASP A 46 -7.32 13.40 19.57
CA ASP A 46 -8.07 13.31 20.84
C ASP A 46 -9.49 13.88 20.73
N ARG A 47 -9.67 14.99 19.99
CA ARG A 47 -11.00 15.59 19.75
C ARG A 47 -11.97 14.64 19.04
N PHE A 48 -11.47 13.64 18.32
CA PHE A 48 -12.25 12.60 17.68
C PHE A 48 -12.29 11.28 18.49
N ARG A 49 -11.74 11.30 19.71
CA ARG A 49 -11.61 10.16 20.66
C ARG A 49 -10.85 8.97 20.05
N MET A 50 -9.73 9.29 19.41
CA MET A 50 -8.97 8.43 18.48
C MET A 50 -7.46 8.62 18.71
N ALA A 51 -6.98 8.42 19.94
CA ALA A 51 -5.58 8.68 20.30
C ALA A 51 -4.62 7.55 19.86
N ALA A 52 -5.12 6.33 19.63
CA ALA A 52 -4.35 5.21 19.09
C ALA A 52 -5.10 4.56 17.92
N THR A 53 -4.46 4.47 16.75
CA THR A 53 -5.10 4.12 15.47
C THR A 53 -4.07 3.92 14.35
N ASP A 54 -4.41 3.14 13.32
CA ASP A 54 -3.47 2.77 12.25
C ASP A 54 -4.05 2.76 10.82
N LEU A 55 -3.23 2.31 9.88
CA LEU A 55 -3.41 2.27 8.43
C LEU A 55 -3.46 3.67 7.82
N GLY A 56 -4.55 4.43 8.03
CA GLY A 56 -4.74 5.75 7.46
C GLY A 56 -4.70 5.75 5.93
N ILE A 57 -5.43 4.83 5.31
CA ILE A 57 -5.49 4.62 3.86
C ILE A 57 -6.22 5.81 3.20
N PRO A 58 -5.59 6.54 2.27
CA PRO A 58 -6.18 7.75 1.68
C PRO A 58 -6.89 7.49 0.34
N ALA A 59 -8.06 8.11 0.18
CA ALA A 59 -8.77 8.24 -1.09
C ALA A 59 -9.32 9.66 -1.27
N ARG A 60 -9.51 10.12 -2.51
CA ARG A 60 -10.22 11.38 -2.80
C ARG A 60 -11.70 11.08 -2.99
N THR A 61 -12.54 11.67 -2.15
CA THR A 61 -14.00 11.52 -2.18
C THR A 61 -14.63 12.18 -3.41
N PRO A 62 -15.88 11.84 -3.78
CA PRO A 62 -16.65 12.51 -4.83
C PRO A 62 -16.81 14.03 -4.65
N ASP A 63 -16.89 14.55 -3.41
CA ASP A 63 -16.94 16.00 -3.15
C ASP A 63 -15.56 16.69 -3.17
N GLY A 64 -14.49 15.95 -3.44
CA GLY A 64 -13.14 16.46 -3.60
C GLY A 64 -12.31 16.48 -2.30
N ARG A 65 -12.91 16.32 -1.12
CA ARG A 65 -12.17 16.09 0.15
C ARG A 65 -11.33 14.81 0.07
N LEU A 66 -10.28 14.73 0.87
CA LEU A 66 -9.63 13.46 1.19
C LEU A 66 -10.41 12.74 2.29
N LEU A 67 -10.56 11.43 2.17
CA LEU A 67 -10.93 10.51 3.25
C LEU A 67 -9.68 9.71 3.61
N PHE A 68 -9.41 9.55 4.91
CA PHE A 68 -8.44 8.61 5.43
C PHE A 68 -9.20 7.54 6.23
N MET A 69 -9.00 6.27 5.85
CA MET A 69 -9.62 5.09 6.43
C MET A 69 -8.63 4.40 7.38
N PHE A 70 -9.06 4.10 8.60
CA PHE A 70 -8.21 3.57 9.67
C PHE A 70 -8.73 2.23 10.18
N GLY A 71 -7.82 1.40 10.68
CA GLY A 71 -8.12 0.09 11.26
C GLY A 71 -8.54 0.18 12.72
N ASP A 72 -8.04 -0.77 13.52
CA ASP A 72 -8.32 -0.86 14.93
C ASP A 72 -7.98 0.47 15.62
N THR A 73 -8.96 1.03 16.33
CA THR A 73 -8.88 2.38 16.88
C THR A 73 -9.38 2.40 18.31
N PHE A 74 -8.64 3.09 19.19
CA PHE A 74 -8.88 3.17 20.62
C PHE A 74 -8.88 4.63 21.10
N GLU A 75 -9.55 4.88 22.22
CA GLU A 75 -9.71 6.22 22.78
C GLU A 75 -8.45 6.74 23.49
N GLN A 76 -7.78 5.89 24.27
CA GLN A 76 -6.52 6.19 24.96
C GLN A 76 -5.31 5.88 24.06
N PRO A 77 -4.13 6.49 24.29
CA PRO A 77 -2.92 6.26 23.50
C PRO A 77 -2.25 4.91 23.82
N THR A 78 -2.94 3.80 23.57
CA THR A 78 -2.39 2.43 23.53
C THR A 78 -3.39 1.47 22.86
N VAL A 79 -2.90 0.38 22.25
CA VAL A 79 -3.76 -0.72 21.77
C VAL A 79 -4.57 -1.31 22.93
N GLY A 80 -5.87 -1.53 22.72
CA GLY A 80 -6.80 -1.94 23.79
C GLY A 80 -7.22 -0.80 24.73
N GLY A 81 -6.81 0.44 24.46
CA GLY A 81 -7.01 1.64 25.29
C GLY A 81 -8.45 2.17 25.37
N GLY A 82 -9.45 1.31 25.57
CA GLY A 82 -10.86 1.70 25.71
C GLY A 82 -11.53 2.11 24.40
N TRP A 83 -12.86 1.97 24.38
CA TRP A 83 -13.75 2.20 23.23
C TRP A 83 -13.14 1.76 21.89
N TRP A 84 -12.90 0.45 21.73
CA TRP A 84 -12.41 -0.11 20.47
C TRP A 84 -13.45 0.08 19.35
N ARG A 85 -12.98 0.53 18.17
CA ARG A 85 -13.77 0.66 16.93
C ARG A 85 -12.91 0.26 15.73
N SER A 86 -13.49 -0.40 14.72
CA SER A 86 -12.90 -0.54 13.38
C SER A 86 -13.95 -0.86 12.30
N PRO A 87 -13.74 -0.49 11.03
CA PRO A 87 -12.91 0.63 10.58
C PRO A 87 -13.50 1.95 11.09
N VAL A 88 -12.68 3.00 11.11
CA VAL A 88 -13.12 4.40 11.33
C VAL A 88 -12.54 5.30 10.23
N ALA A 89 -13.05 6.52 10.06
CA ALA A 89 -12.49 7.44 9.06
C ALA A 89 -12.53 8.91 9.45
N LEU A 90 -11.55 9.66 8.94
CA LEU A 90 -11.43 11.12 9.06
C LEU A 90 -11.39 11.76 7.67
N TRP A 91 -11.92 12.99 7.55
CA TRP A 91 -11.81 13.81 6.35
C TRP A 91 -10.72 14.86 6.47
N SER A 92 -10.08 15.21 5.35
CA SER A 92 -9.20 16.37 5.23
C SER A 92 -9.53 17.21 3.98
N THR A 93 -9.41 18.52 4.13
CA THR A 93 -9.46 19.52 3.04
C THR A 93 -8.06 20.00 2.63
N THR A 94 -6.98 19.37 3.10
CA THR A 94 -5.61 19.77 2.76
C THR A 94 -5.35 19.63 1.25
N THR A 95 -4.87 20.71 0.65
CA THR A 95 -4.36 20.75 -0.73
C THR A 95 -2.83 20.81 -0.78
N ASP A 96 -2.21 21.66 0.05
CA ASP A 96 -0.76 21.67 0.26
C ASP A 96 -0.34 20.56 1.23
N LEU A 97 -0.04 19.39 0.67
CA LEU A 97 0.48 18.23 1.39
C LEU A 97 1.86 18.48 2.01
N SER A 98 2.63 19.46 1.54
CA SER A 98 3.93 19.79 2.13
C SER A 98 3.82 20.50 3.49
N SER A 99 2.66 21.11 3.77
CA SER A 99 2.33 21.71 5.08
C SER A 99 1.70 20.73 6.10
N GLY A 100 1.60 19.44 5.74
CA GLY A 100 0.96 18.40 6.54
C GLY A 100 -0.56 18.28 6.33
N VAL A 101 -1.06 17.05 6.30
CA VAL A 101 -2.51 16.74 6.30
C VAL A 101 -3.15 17.19 7.61
N LYS A 102 -4.27 17.92 7.50
CA LYS A 102 -5.00 18.52 8.63
C LYS A 102 -6.46 18.07 8.59
N TRP A 103 -6.95 17.56 9.72
CA TRP A 103 -8.30 16.98 9.79
C TRP A 103 -9.39 18.05 9.79
N SER A 104 -10.34 17.91 8.87
CA SER A 104 -11.51 18.78 8.72
C SER A 104 -12.76 18.28 9.46
N GLY A 105 -12.82 16.99 9.81
CA GLY A 105 -13.90 16.38 10.59
C GLY A 105 -13.78 14.86 10.62
N ALA A 106 -14.60 14.19 11.42
CA ALA A 106 -14.67 12.74 11.52
C ALA A 106 -15.96 12.18 10.93
N VAL A 107 -15.92 10.96 10.39
CA VAL A 107 -17.14 10.22 10.05
C VAL A 107 -17.82 9.82 11.35
N GLY A 108 -19.08 10.22 11.52
CA GLY A 108 -19.80 10.11 12.78
C GLY A 108 -19.92 11.40 13.60
N GLY A 109 -19.40 12.52 13.11
CA GLY A 109 -19.59 13.85 13.72
C GLY A 109 -18.44 14.24 14.65
N ASP A 110 -18.75 14.45 15.93
CA ASP A 110 -17.76 14.91 16.94
C ASP A 110 -16.66 13.86 17.20
N ALA A 111 -16.99 12.58 17.10
CA ALA A 111 -16.06 11.47 17.26
C ALA A 111 -15.98 10.61 15.98
N ALA A 112 -14.83 9.96 15.76
CA ALA A 112 -14.66 9.01 14.67
C ALA A 112 -15.38 7.69 15.02
N GLN A 113 -16.61 7.55 14.55
CA GLN A 113 -17.48 6.40 14.82
C GLN A 113 -17.06 5.17 13.99
N GLN A 114 -17.47 3.99 14.47
CA GLN A 114 -17.33 2.75 13.72
C GLN A 114 -18.22 2.81 12.47
N LEU A 115 -17.67 2.50 11.29
CA LEU A 115 -18.38 2.70 10.02
C LEU A 115 -19.51 1.69 9.78
N TRP A 116 -19.49 0.56 10.48
CA TRP A 116 -20.57 -0.42 10.56
C TRP A 116 -20.64 -1.01 11.97
N ASP A 117 -21.83 -1.10 12.56
CA ASP A 117 -21.99 -1.65 13.91
C ASP A 117 -21.74 -3.17 13.96
N TYR A 118 -20.79 -3.57 14.79
CA TYR A 118 -20.57 -4.95 15.20
C TYR A 118 -19.85 -5.00 16.56
N PRO A 119 -20.13 -6.01 17.40
CA PRO A 119 -19.37 -6.25 18.62
C PRO A 119 -18.00 -6.86 18.29
N HIS A 120 -16.93 -6.22 18.77
CA HIS A 120 -15.58 -6.79 18.76
C HIS A 120 -15.49 -8.07 19.62
N ASP A 121 -14.56 -8.98 19.28
CA ASP A 121 -14.38 -10.30 19.90
C ASP A 121 -15.65 -11.15 20.06
N ASN A 122 -16.57 -11.02 19.10
CA ASN A 122 -17.76 -11.87 19.01
C ASN A 122 -17.39 -13.33 18.66
N PRO A 123 -18.32 -14.30 18.77
CA PRO A 123 -18.03 -15.71 18.51
C PRO A 123 -17.42 -15.97 17.12
N THR A 124 -17.85 -15.27 16.08
CA THR A 124 -17.46 -15.47 14.68
C THR A 124 -16.16 -14.77 14.30
N PHE A 125 -15.94 -13.52 14.76
CA PHE A 125 -14.75 -12.71 14.43
C PHE A 125 -14.40 -11.71 15.54
N SER A 126 -13.20 -11.15 15.48
CA SER A 126 -12.67 -10.18 16.45
C SER A 126 -12.77 -8.74 15.96
N THR A 127 -12.43 -8.49 14.70
CA THR A 127 -12.44 -7.14 14.11
C THR A 127 -12.55 -7.20 12.58
N VAL A 128 -12.84 -6.06 11.96
CA VAL A 128 -12.87 -5.85 10.52
C VAL A 128 -11.82 -4.79 10.17
N LEU A 129 -10.78 -5.19 9.44
CA LEU A 129 -9.65 -4.32 9.09
C LEU A 129 -9.76 -3.89 7.63
N PRO A 130 -9.69 -2.59 7.29
CA PRO A 130 -9.68 -2.14 5.90
C PRO A 130 -8.35 -2.52 5.23
N SER A 131 -8.35 -2.89 3.95
CA SER A 131 -7.10 -3.06 3.18
C SER A 131 -6.86 -1.93 2.18
N ASP A 132 -7.90 -1.51 1.44
CA ASP A 132 -7.83 -0.36 0.54
C ASP A 132 -9.21 0.24 0.25
N VAL A 133 -9.25 1.52 -0.15
CA VAL A 133 -10.45 2.30 -0.47
C VAL A 133 -10.28 3.03 -1.81
N ILE A 134 -11.30 2.99 -2.66
CA ILE A 134 -11.30 3.59 -4.01
C ILE A 134 -12.59 4.38 -4.28
N THR A 135 -12.50 5.41 -5.09
CA THR A 135 -13.65 6.19 -5.58
C THR A 135 -13.87 5.88 -7.07
N ILE A 136 -15.10 5.54 -7.43
CA ILE A 136 -15.53 5.20 -8.79
C ILE A 136 -16.81 5.99 -9.08
N GLY A 137 -16.69 7.02 -9.92
CA GLY A 137 -17.80 7.97 -10.15
C GLY A 137 -18.22 8.68 -8.85
N GLY A 138 -19.52 8.67 -8.56
CA GLY A 138 -20.09 9.24 -7.33
C GLY A 138 -20.00 8.35 -6.09
N SER A 139 -19.40 7.16 -6.19
CA SER A 139 -19.42 6.14 -5.13
C SER A 139 -18.01 5.81 -4.64
N MET A 140 -17.88 5.49 -3.36
CA MET A 140 -16.66 4.96 -2.75
C MET A 140 -16.87 3.49 -2.39
N TYR A 141 -15.82 2.69 -2.56
CA TYR A 141 -15.78 1.27 -2.24
C TYR A 141 -14.61 1.00 -1.30
N LEU A 142 -14.84 0.15 -0.31
CA LEU A 142 -13.87 -0.24 0.71
C LEU A 142 -13.75 -1.77 0.67
N HIS A 143 -12.54 -2.30 0.53
CA HIS A 143 -12.28 -3.72 0.77
C HIS A 143 -11.86 -3.93 2.23
N ALA A 144 -12.48 -4.91 2.89
CA ALA A 144 -12.32 -5.16 4.30
C ALA A 144 -12.05 -6.65 4.60
N MET A 145 -11.15 -6.90 5.54
CA MET A 145 -10.71 -8.22 6.00
C MET A 145 -11.34 -8.52 7.35
N VAL A 146 -12.24 -9.51 7.42
CA VAL A 146 -12.88 -9.90 8.67
C VAL A 146 -12.00 -10.95 9.37
N ASN A 147 -11.46 -10.59 10.53
CA ASN A 147 -10.38 -11.31 11.21
C ASN A 147 -10.83 -11.87 12.56
N LYS A 148 -10.45 -13.12 12.90
CA LYS A 148 -10.66 -13.75 14.22
C LYS A 148 -9.32 -13.90 14.93
N GLY A 149 -8.98 -12.93 15.78
CA GLY A 149 -7.60 -12.62 16.14
C GLY A 149 -6.82 -12.01 14.97
N LEU A 150 -5.66 -11.41 15.25
CA LEU A 150 -4.82 -10.81 14.21
C LEU A 150 -4.20 -11.88 13.30
N GLY A 151 -4.24 -11.65 11.98
CA GLY A 151 -3.62 -12.53 10.97
C GLY A 151 -4.48 -13.71 10.51
N ASN A 152 -5.64 -13.96 11.13
CA ASN A 152 -6.55 -15.05 10.78
C ASN A 152 -7.82 -14.50 10.12
N VAL A 153 -7.76 -14.29 8.81
CA VAL A 153 -8.88 -13.82 7.98
C VAL A 153 -9.91 -14.94 7.83
N VAL A 154 -11.15 -14.68 8.20
CA VAL A 154 -12.28 -15.62 8.10
C VAL A 154 -13.01 -15.45 6.76
N TRP A 155 -13.08 -14.21 6.26
CA TRP A 155 -13.46 -13.86 4.89
C TRP A 155 -13.01 -12.42 4.57
N THR A 156 -13.12 -12.01 3.31
CA THR A 156 -13.08 -10.59 2.96
C THR A 156 -14.37 -10.15 2.26
N GLU A 157 -14.64 -8.85 2.25
CA GLU A 157 -15.89 -8.29 1.74
C GLU A 157 -15.69 -6.86 1.23
N ILE A 158 -16.66 -6.36 0.45
CA ILE A 158 -16.66 -4.98 -0.06
C ILE A 158 -17.85 -4.21 0.50
N TRP A 159 -17.57 -3.05 1.08
CA TRP A 159 -18.56 -2.06 1.49
C TRP A 159 -18.60 -0.91 0.49
N ARG A 160 -19.72 -0.17 0.45
CA ARG A 160 -19.93 0.99 -0.41
C ARG A 160 -20.44 2.20 0.38
N SER A 161 -20.11 3.40 -0.10
CA SER A 161 -20.66 4.68 0.35
C SER A 161 -20.99 5.55 -0.86
N ASP A 162 -22.17 6.17 -0.88
CA ASP A 162 -22.61 7.10 -1.94
C ASP A 162 -22.64 8.57 -1.49
N ASN A 163 -22.03 8.87 -0.33
CA ASN A 163 -22.01 10.19 0.29
C ASN A 163 -20.62 10.54 0.85
N SER A 164 -19.59 10.38 0.02
CA SER A 164 -18.20 10.72 0.34
C SER A 164 -17.64 10.05 1.60
N GLY A 165 -18.09 8.83 1.90
CA GLY A 165 -17.67 8.07 3.07
C GLY A 165 -18.42 8.42 4.36
N ALA A 166 -19.49 9.23 4.32
CA ALA A 166 -20.24 9.63 5.52
C ALA A 166 -21.09 8.50 6.13
N SER A 167 -21.54 7.55 5.31
CA SER A 167 -22.18 6.30 5.75
C SER A 167 -21.81 5.16 4.82
N TRP A 168 -21.65 3.95 5.36
CA TRP A 168 -21.23 2.76 4.63
C TRP A 168 -22.25 1.63 4.74
N TYR A 169 -22.30 0.76 3.73
CA TYR A 169 -23.16 -0.41 3.72
C TYR A 169 -22.50 -1.59 2.99
N HIS A 170 -22.85 -2.81 3.41
CA HIS A 170 -22.40 -4.05 2.79
C HIS A 170 -22.93 -4.18 1.36
N THR A 171 -22.06 -4.45 0.38
CA THR A 171 -22.50 -4.68 -1.01
C THR A 171 -23.04 -6.08 -1.27
N GLY A 172 -22.85 -7.02 -0.33
CA GLY A 172 -23.07 -8.45 -0.52
C GLY A 172 -21.90 -9.18 -1.19
N ALA A 173 -20.91 -8.47 -1.73
CA ALA A 173 -19.68 -9.06 -2.23
C ALA A 173 -18.84 -9.61 -1.06
N LYS A 174 -18.66 -10.93 -1.04
CA LYS A 174 -17.92 -11.67 -0.03
C LYS A 174 -17.05 -12.73 -0.69
N PHE A 175 -15.79 -12.83 -0.25
CA PHE A 175 -14.78 -13.73 -0.80
C PHE A 175 -14.33 -14.70 0.29
N ASP A 176 -14.18 -15.97 -0.06
CA ASP A 176 -13.63 -17.00 0.82
C ASP A 176 -12.17 -16.68 1.17
N ALA A 177 -11.79 -16.77 2.45
CA ALA A 177 -10.45 -16.42 2.89
C ALA A 177 -9.33 -17.29 2.30
N ASN A 178 -9.65 -18.46 1.74
CA ASN A 178 -8.72 -19.38 1.10
C ASN A 178 -8.81 -19.36 -0.44
N ILE A 179 -9.56 -18.43 -1.04
CA ILE A 179 -9.59 -18.25 -2.50
C ILE A 179 -8.16 -17.97 -3.03
N ASP A 180 -7.80 -18.63 -4.12
CA ASP A 180 -6.43 -18.63 -4.68
C ASP A 180 -5.35 -19.08 -3.66
N GLY A 181 -5.67 -19.93 -2.68
CA GLY A 181 -4.75 -20.29 -1.57
C GLY A 181 -4.64 -19.20 -0.49
N GLY A 182 -5.66 -18.36 -0.39
CA GLY A 182 -5.68 -17.16 0.44
C GLY A 182 -4.70 -16.10 -0.05
N LEU A 183 -4.59 -15.92 -1.38
CA LEU A 183 -3.84 -14.85 -2.03
C LEU A 183 -4.72 -13.60 -2.33
N PHE A 184 -5.99 -13.62 -1.93
CA PHE A 184 -6.94 -12.52 -2.10
C PHE A 184 -7.42 -11.95 -0.74
N GLN A 185 -6.57 -12.01 0.29
CA GLN A 185 -6.94 -11.53 1.63
C GLN A 185 -6.61 -10.05 1.81
N LEU A 186 -5.36 -9.66 1.59
CA LEU A 186 -4.89 -8.29 1.69
C LEU A 186 -4.71 -7.73 0.28
N LEU A 187 -5.52 -6.74 -0.12
CA LEU A 187 -5.48 -6.20 -1.47
C LEU A 187 -5.40 -4.67 -1.53
N THR A 188 -4.93 -4.19 -2.67
CA THR A 188 -4.96 -2.79 -3.11
C THR A 188 -5.45 -2.70 -4.55
N TRP A 189 -5.97 -1.53 -4.94
CA TRP A 189 -6.64 -1.34 -6.23
C TRP A 189 -6.47 0.04 -6.86
N GLY A 190 -6.55 0.09 -8.18
CA GLY A 190 -6.62 1.33 -8.95
C GLY A 190 -7.50 1.19 -10.19
N LEU A 191 -8.24 2.26 -10.51
CA LEU A 191 -9.12 2.34 -11.67
C LEU A 191 -8.31 2.74 -12.91
N GLY A 192 -8.34 1.90 -13.94
CA GLY A 192 -7.74 2.16 -15.24
C GLY A 192 -8.63 2.99 -16.16
N ASN A 193 -8.00 3.69 -17.11
CA ASN A 193 -8.68 4.51 -18.13
C ASN A 193 -9.49 3.67 -19.16
N ASP A 194 -9.43 2.34 -19.06
CA ASP A 194 -10.14 1.36 -19.90
C ASP A 194 -11.44 0.82 -19.24
N GLY A 195 -11.77 1.32 -18.04
CA GLY A 195 -12.95 0.90 -17.27
C GLY A 195 -12.77 -0.39 -16.46
N TYR A 196 -11.54 -0.87 -16.30
CA TYR A 196 -11.21 -1.95 -15.37
C TYR A 196 -10.61 -1.40 -14.07
N VAL A 197 -11.04 -1.94 -12.93
CA VAL A 197 -10.34 -1.83 -11.66
C VAL A 197 -9.33 -2.97 -11.59
N TYR A 198 -8.05 -2.62 -11.46
CA TYR A 198 -6.96 -3.56 -11.30
C TYR A 198 -6.67 -3.76 -9.82
N VAL A 199 -6.45 -5.01 -9.43
CA VAL A 199 -6.40 -5.45 -8.02
C VAL A 199 -5.16 -6.29 -7.81
N TYR A 200 -4.21 -5.79 -7.02
CA TYR A 200 -3.06 -6.56 -6.54
C TYR A 200 -3.38 -7.09 -5.14
N SER A 201 -3.16 -8.38 -4.89
CA SER A 201 -3.52 -9.01 -3.62
C SER A 201 -2.51 -10.07 -3.15
N THR A 202 -2.49 -10.31 -1.85
CA THR A 202 -1.67 -11.32 -1.15
C THR A 202 -2.43 -11.90 0.07
N GLY A 203 -1.76 -12.75 0.87
CA GLY A 203 -2.22 -13.19 2.18
C GLY A 203 -1.93 -12.15 3.28
N PHE A 204 -2.84 -11.96 4.23
CA PHE A 204 -2.66 -10.96 5.31
C PHE A 204 -1.50 -11.30 6.27
N GLN A 205 -1.02 -12.55 6.25
CA GLN A 205 0.07 -13.06 7.08
C GLN A 205 1.46 -12.55 6.63
N ARG A 206 1.54 -11.82 5.50
CA ARG A 206 2.76 -11.25 4.89
C ARG A 206 3.80 -12.29 4.43
N ASP A 207 3.41 -13.56 4.33
CA ASP A 207 4.23 -14.72 3.95
C ASP A 207 4.06 -15.15 2.48
N LYS A 208 3.21 -14.43 1.72
CA LYS A 208 2.75 -14.81 0.38
C LYS A 208 3.11 -13.78 -0.70
N PRO A 209 3.26 -14.22 -1.97
CA PRO A 209 3.53 -13.34 -3.12
C PRO A 209 2.30 -12.53 -3.55
N ILE A 210 2.50 -11.52 -4.42
CA ILE A 210 1.40 -10.78 -5.06
C ILE A 210 0.85 -11.55 -6.26
N ILE A 211 -0.48 -11.62 -6.38
CA ILE A 211 -1.22 -11.92 -7.61
C ILE A 211 -1.97 -10.69 -8.14
N LEU A 212 -2.39 -10.73 -9.41
CA LEU A 212 -3.22 -9.70 -10.04
C LEU A 212 -4.56 -10.27 -10.52
N LYS A 213 -5.64 -9.53 -10.25
CA LYS A 213 -6.95 -9.68 -10.91
C LYS A 213 -7.41 -8.34 -11.46
N ARG A 214 -8.38 -8.35 -12.37
CA ARG A 214 -9.16 -7.16 -12.76
C ARG A 214 -10.65 -7.43 -12.66
N VAL A 215 -11.44 -6.38 -12.47
CA VAL A 215 -12.90 -6.43 -12.54
C VAL A 215 -13.40 -5.19 -13.28
N ARG A 216 -14.51 -5.32 -14.02
CA ARG A 216 -15.18 -4.14 -14.60
C ARG A 216 -15.62 -3.19 -13.48
N SER A 217 -15.46 -1.89 -13.66
CA SER A 217 -15.72 -0.89 -12.61
C SER A 217 -17.14 -0.98 -12.01
N GLU A 218 -18.11 -1.20 -12.90
CA GLU A 218 -19.54 -1.41 -12.68
C GLU A 218 -19.89 -2.82 -12.17
N GLN A 219 -18.89 -3.67 -11.97
CA GLN A 219 -18.99 -5.04 -11.42
C GLN A 219 -18.10 -5.26 -10.18
N ILE A 220 -17.53 -4.21 -9.58
CA ILE A 220 -16.69 -4.32 -8.37
C ILE A 220 -17.40 -5.00 -7.19
N ALA A 221 -18.73 -4.94 -7.13
CA ALA A 221 -19.56 -5.63 -6.14
C ALA A 221 -19.97 -7.07 -6.54
N ASN A 222 -19.39 -7.64 -7.59
CA ASN A 222 -19.69 -8.99 -8.09
C ASN A 222 -18.43 -9.88 -8.01
N PRO A 223 -18.29 -10.74 -6.97
CA PRO A 223 -17.13 -11.63 -6.82
C PRO A 223 -16.84 -12.54 -8.02
N ALA A 224 -17.87 -12.91 -8.80
CA ALA A 224 -17.73 -13.77 -9.97
C ALA A 224 -17.19 -13.04 -11.23
N ALA A 225 -17.13 -11.71 -11.21
CA ALA A 225 -16.64 -10.88 -12.33
C ALA A 225 -15.12 -10.59 -12.27
N TYR A 226 -14.40 -11.15 -11.30
CA TYR A 226 -12.96 -10.93 -11.11
C TYR A 226 -12.12 -11.85 -12.01
N GLU A 227 -11.60 -11.30 -13.11
CA GLU A 227 -10.72 -11.98 -14.05
C GLU A 227 -9.28 -12.06 -13.49
N PRO A 228 -8.71 -13.25 -13.22
CA PRO A 228 -7.31 -13.40 -12.81
C PRO A 228 -6.33 -13.18 -13.98
N TRP A 229 -5.12 -12.70 -13.66
CA TRP A 229 -3.96 -12.70 -14.57
C TRP A 229 -3.06 -13.89 -14.25
N GLY A 230 -2.73 -14.69 -15.28
CA GLY A 230 -1.98 -15.93 -15.07
C GLY A 230 -1.16 -16.37 -16.27
N TYR A 231 -0.14 -17.18 -16.00
CA TYR A 231 0.71 -17.80 -17.02
C TYR A 231 0.31 -19.26 -17.22
N ARG A 232 0.02 -19.62 -18.48
CA ARG A 232 -0.33 -20.99 -18.88
C ARG A 232 0.09 -21.20 -20.34
N ASP A 233 0.53 -22.41 -20.67
CA ASP A 233 0.84 -22.85 -22.04
C ASP A 233 1.75 -21.89 -22.83
N GLY A 234 2.70 -21.25 -22.13
CA GLY A 234 3.67 -20.31 -22.72
C GLY A 234 3.25 -18.84 -22.75
N VAL A 235 2.04 -18.49 -22.30
CA VAL A 235 1.48 -17.13 -22.43
C VAL A 235 0.84 -16.60 -21.14
N TRP A 236 1.01 -15.30 -20.89
CA TRP A 236 0.26 -14.56 -19.87
C TRP A 236 -1.07 -14.06 -20.45
N ALA A 237 -2.18 -14.34 -19.78
CA ALA A 237 -3.50 -13.91 -20.21
C ALA A 237 -4.48 -13.69 -19.04
N TRP A 238 -5.55 -12.94 -19.30
CA TRP A 238 -6.70 -12.83 -18.41
C TRP A 238 -7.54 -14.11 -18.47
N GLY A 239 -8.07 -14.55 -17.33
CA GLY A 239 -8.81 -15.80 -17.20
C GLY A 239 -7.93 -17.06 -17.11
N ASN A 240 -6.60 -16.93 -17.16
CA ASN A 240 -5.69 -17.98 -16.72
C ASN A 240 -5.69 -18.05 -15.17
N PRO A 241 -5.51 -19.23 -14.55
CA PRO A 241 -5.38 -19.37 -13.10
C PRO A 241 -4.33 -18.40 -12.52
N ALA A 242 -4.67 -17.73 -11.42
CA ALA A 242 -3.85 -16.65 -10.87
C ALA A 242 -2.41 -17.12 -10.62
N THR A 243 -1.44 -16.41 -11.20
CA THR A 243 -0.01 -16.74 -11.08
C THR A 243 0.72 -15.62 -10.35
N PRO A 244 1.62 -15.93 -9.39
CA PRO A 244 2.45 -14.93 -8.71
C PRO A 244 3.16 -13.98 -9.69
N ILE A 245 2.87 -12.68 -9.60
CA ILE A 245 3.50 -11.63 -10.43
C ILE A 245 4.71 -10.99 -9.74
N LEU A 246 4.84 -11.13 -8.42
CA LEU A 246 6.05 -10.77 -7.67
C LEU A 246 6.18 -11.62 -6.40
N THR A 247 7.33 -12.25 -6.20
CA THR A 247 7.68 -13.00 -4.99
C THR A 247 8.38 -12.12 -3.94
N GLY A 248 8.23 -12.49 -2.67
CA GLY A 248 8.64 -11.71 -1.50
C GLY A 248 7.60 -11.80 -0.38
N SER A 249 7.75 -10.95 0.63
CA SER A 249 6.90 -10.89 1.82
C SER A 249 6.18 -9.54 1.88
N PHE A 250 4.90 -9.54 1.52
CA PHE A 250 4.13 -8.32 1.27
C PHE A 250 3.12 -8.06 2.39
N GLY A 251 3.32 -6.95 3.10
CA GLY A 251 2.29 -6.34 3.94
C GLY A 251 1.37 -5.44 3.13
N GLU A 252 0.90 -4.39 3.80
CA GLU A 252 -0.09 -3.44 3.30
C GLU A 252 0.41 -2.74 2.03
N MET A 253 -0.50 -2.49 1.07
CA MET A 253 -0.15 -2.05 -0.28
C MET A 253 -0.99 -0.83 -0.72
N SER A 254 -0.45 -0.08 -1.68
CA SER A 254 -1.11 1.07 -2.32
C SER A 254 -0.74 1.14 -3.80
N LEU A 255 -1.56 0.52 -4.65
CA LEU A 255 -1.57 0.67 -6.10
C LEU A 255 -2.37 1.92 -6.47
N ARG A 256 -1.78 2.85 -7.22
CA ARG A 256 -2.47 4.06 -7.73
C ARG A 256 -2.02 4.39 -9.15
N PRO A 257 -2.94 4.73 -10.09
CA PRO A 257 -2.55 5.43 -11.32
C PRO A 257 -2.08 6.84 -10.96
N LEU A 258 -0.91 7.25 -11.44
CA LEU A 258 -0.27 8.52 -11.09
C LEU A 258 0.63 9.01 -12.24
N GLY A 259 0.44 10.26 -12.69
CA GLY A 259 1.32 10.88 -13.71
C GLY A 259 1.36 10.16 -15.07
N GLY A 260 0.32 9.41 -15.43
CA GLY A 260 0.31 8.55 -16.63
C GLY A 260 1.08 7.23 -16.47
N LYS A 261 1.51 6.91 -15.25
CA LYS A 261 2.10 5.64 -14.83
C LYS A 261 1.21 4.97 -13.79
N TRP A 262 1.62 3.79 -13.32
CA TRP A 262 1.09 3.14 -12.14
C TRP A 262 2.19 3.06 -11.08
N VAL A 263 1.86 3.45 -9.85
CA VAL A 263 2.74 3.33 -8.69
C VAL A 263 2.18 2.26 -7.77
N LEU A 264 3.03 1.32 -7.35
CA LEU A 264 2.75 0.43 -6.22
C LEU A 264 3.73 0.79 -5.10
N THR A 265 3.24 1.16 -3.93
CA THR A 265 4.01 1.17 -2.68
C THR A 265 3.50 0.07 -1.74
N TRP A 266 4.39 -0.50 -0.91
CA TRP A 266 3.99 -1.52 0.06
C TRP A 266 4.97 -1.63 1.23
N PHE A 267 4.48 -2.17 2.35
CA PHE A 267 5.36 -2.66 3.41
C PHE A 267 6.02 -3.98 2.98
N ASN A 268 7.30 -3.93 2.63
CA ASN A 268 8.14 -5.09 2.43
C ASN A 268 8.54 -5.66 3.81
N ALA A 269 7.84 -6.70 4.24
CA ALA A 269 8.05 -7.33 5.54
C ALA A 269 9.34 -8.17 5.59
N GLY A 270 9.82 -8.66 4.44
CA GLY A 270 11.03 -9.49 4.36
C GLY A 270 12.32 -8.68 4.49
N ASP A 271 12.34 -7.50 3.89
CA ASP A 271 13.45 -6.54 4.01
C ASP A 271 13.21 -5.44 5.07
N TYR A 272 12.10 -5.53 5.82
CA TYR A 272 11.67 -4.57 6.86
C TYR A 272 11.76 -3.09 6.41
N ARG A 273 11.00 -2.72 5.37
CA ARG A 273 11.01 -1.37 4.78
C ARG A 273 9.74 -1.08 3.96
N ILE A 274 9.48 0.17 3.58
CA ILE A 274 8.52 0.49 2.51
C ILE A 274 9.28 0.64 1.20
N ASP A 275 8.91 -0.20 0.22
CA ASP A 275 9.40 -0.11 -1.16
C ASP A 275 8.34 0.53 -2.07
N GLY A 276 8.78 1.06 -3.21
CA GLY A 276 7.94 1.54 -4.29
C GLY A 276 8.41 1.02 -5.65
N ILE A 277 7.45 0.74 -6.54
CA ILE A 277 7.65 0.41 -7.96
C ILE A 277 6.88 1.40 -8.85
N ILE A 278 7.48 1.82 -9.97
CA ILE A 278 6.82 2.56 -11.06
C ILE A 278 6.67 1.65 -12.29
N MET A 279 5.49 1.65 -12.89
CA MET A 279 5.09 0.80 -14.02
C MET A 279 4.41 1.61 -15.13
N ASP A 280 4.52 1.16 -16.37
CA ASP A 280 3.70 1.69 -17.48
C ASP A 280 2.25 1.17 -17.43
N THR A 281 2.05 -0.08 -17.01
CA THR A 281 0.75 -0.75 -16.98
C THR A 281 0.62 -1.66 -15.75
N PRO A 282 -0.61 -2.01 -15.29
CA PRO A 282 -0.80 -2.97 -14.21
C PRO A 282 -0.26 -4.38 -14.48
N THR A 283 -0.01 -4.71 -15.76
CA THR A 283 0.55 -5.98 -16.23
C THR A 283 2.06 -5.90 -16.54
N SER A 284 2.72 -4.78 -16.22
CA SER A 284 4.18 -4.64 -16.41
C SER A 284 4.94 -5.61 -15.50
N ASN A 285 6.08 -6.13 -15.98
CA ASN A 285 6.88 -7.10 -15.24
C ASN A 285 7.54 -6.46 -13.99
N LEU A 286 7.02 -6.78 -12.80
CA LEU A 286 7.43 -6.23 -11.52
C LEU A 286 8.88 -6.56 -11.12
N TYR A 287 9.47 -7.62 -11.68
CA TYR A 287 10.89 -7.97 -11.47
C TYR A 287 11.86 -7.05 -12.22
N THR A 288 11.39 -6.35 -13.26
CA THR A 288 12.20 -5.44 -14.09
C THR A 288 11.73 -3.99 -14.07
N ALA A 289 10.58 -3.71 -13.47
CA ALA A 289 10.05 -2.36 -13.27
C ALA A 289 10.96 -1.55 -12.34
N TYR A 290 11.00 -0.22 -12.52
CA TYR A 290 11.82 0.67 -11.70
C TYR A 290 11.38 0.60 -10.24
N ARG A 291 12.32 0.41 -9.31
CA ARG A 291 12.08 0.18 -7.89
C ARG A 291 13.06 0.96 -7.03
N GLN A 292 12.58 1.51 -5.91
CA GLN A 292 13.41 2.07 -4.84
C GLN A 292 12.82 1.71 -3.47
N THR A 293 13.66 1.72 -2.43
CA THR A 293 13.18 1.82 -1.05
C THR A 293 12.88 3.28 -0.75
N LEU A 294 11.73 3.52 -0.10
CA LEU A 294 11.24 4.87 0.20
C LEU A 294 11.44 5.21 1.69
N ILE A 295 11.23 4.24 2.59
CA ILE A 295 11.39 4.38 4.04
C ILE A 295 11.98 3.06 4.57
N TYR A 296 12.99 3.13 5.43
CA TYR A 296 13.67 1.99 6.02
C TYR A 296 13.13 1.66 7.42
N GLY A 297 13.16 0.38 7.78
CA GLY A 297 12.91 -0.05 9.16
C GLY A 297 14.03 0.39 10.10
N GLY A 298 13.66 1.11 11.15
CA GLY A 298 14.57 1.56 12.21
C GLY A 298 14.48 0.71 13.48
N ALA A 299 15.33 1.01 14.45
CA ALA A 299 15.18 0.54 15.83
C ALA A 299 14.51 1.64 16.69
N TRP A 300 13.79 1.24 17.75
CA TRP A 300 13.21 2.20 18.70
C TRP A 300 14.29 3.10 19.31
N GLY A 301 14.13 4.42 19.20
CA GLY A 301 15.13 5.40 19.64
C GLY A 301 16.25 5.69 18.63
N SER A 302 16.24 5.03 17.46
CA SER A 302 17.14 5.26 16.32
C SER A 302 16.33 5.59 15.06
N GLU A 303 15.32 6.46 15.22
CA GLU A 303 14.41 6.89 14.17
C GLU A 303 14.79 8.29 13.66
N ASP A 304 14.60 8.53 12.36
CA ASP A 304 14.97 9.79 11.70
C ASP A 304 14.00 10.14 10.54
N ASP A 305 14.46 10.96 9.59
CA ASP A 305 13.68 11.39 8.42
C ASP A 305 13.29 10.27 7.45
N ASN A 306 14.00 9.12 7.47
CA ASN A 306 13.68 7.96 6.64
C ASN A 306 13.80 6.58 7.31
N HIS A 307 14.17 6.49 8.59
CA HIS A 307 14.13 5.28 9.42
C HIS A 307 13.00 5.34 10.45
N VAL A 308 12.12 4.33 10.48
CA VAL A 308 10.95 4.28 11.37
C VAL A 308 10.85 2.92 12.07
N ALA A 309 10.63 2.92 13.38
CA ALA A 309 10.54 1.68 14.15
C ALA A 309 9.16 1.01 14.00
N GLN A 310 9.14 -0.29 13.71
CA GLN A 310 7.94 -1.12 13.47
C GLN A 310 6.91 -0.45 12.54
N LEU A 311 7.43 0.07 11.42
CA LEU A 311 6.65 0.69 10.35
C LEU A 311 5.81 -0.33 9.56
N TYR A 312 4.71 0.13 8.97
CA TYR A 312 3.92 -0.59 7.96
C TYR A 312 3.00 0.38 7.20
N GLY A 313 2.17 -0.11 6.27
CA GLY A 313 1.42 0.76 5.36
C GLY A 313 2.30 1.35 4.26
N GLY A 314 2.28 2.68 4.10
CA GLY A 314 3.00 3.38 3.02
C GLY A 314 2.08 3.78 1.87
N TYR A 315 0.89 4.30 2.18
CA TYR A 315 -0.16 4.57 1.19
C TYR A 315 -0.02 5.93 0.50
N VAL A 316 -0.17 5.99 -0.83
CA VAL A 316 0.02 7.22 -1.61
C VAL A 316 -1.14 8.20 -1.43
N ILE A 317 -0.88 9.36 -0.85
CA ILE A 317 -1.87 10.40 -0.57
C ILE A 317 -2.27 11.13 -1.87
N PRO A 318 -3.57 11.21 -2.24
CA PRO A 318 -4.02 11.85 -3.47
C PRO A 318 -3.69 13.35 -3.51
N GLY A 319 -2.87 13.77 -4.47
CA GLY A 319 -2.21 15.09 -4.52
C GLY A 319 -0.68 14.97 -4.62
N SER A 320 -0.15 13.79 -4.34
CA SER A 320 1.21 13.37 -4.73
C SER A 320 1.47 13.50 -6.24
N THR A 321 2.73 13.47 -6.63
CA THR A 321 3.21 13.33 -8.02
C THR A 321 4.34 12.28 -8.09
N LEU A 322 4.77 11.85 -9.27
CA LEU A 322 5.87 10.86 -9.39
C LEU A 322 7.19 11.37 -8.80
N SER A 323 7.49 12.66 -9.00
CA SER A 323 8.69 13.32 -8.50
C SER A 323 8.62 13.76 -7.03
N ASP A 324 7.42 13.79 -6.45
CA ASP A 324 7.13 14.25 -5.09
C ASP A 324 5.92 13.47 -4.52
N LEU A 325 6.19 12.29 -3.97
CA LEU A 325 5.21 11.43 -3.33
C LEU A 325 4.99 11.85 -1.87
N HIS A 326 3.74 11.81 -1.42
CA HIS A 326 3.38 11.86 -0.01
C HIS A 326 2.77 10.54 0.44
N LEU A 327 3.32 9.96 1.51
CA LEU A 327 2.93 8.65 2.02
C LEU A 327 2.30 8.76 3.40
N SER A 328 1.21 8.02 3.60
CA SER A 328 0.60 7.73 4.91
C SER A 328 1.21 6.44 5.46
N VAL A 329 1.84 6.51 6.61
CA VAL A 329 2.71 5.44 7.16
C VAL A 329 2.29 5.12 8.58
N SER A 330 2.03 3.85 8.86
CA SER A 330 1.66 3.38 10.19
C SER A 330 2.88 2.94 10.99
N GLN A 331 2.77 3.04 12.31
CA GLN A 331 3.77 2.58 13.27
C GLN A 331 3.09 1.99 14.48
N TRP A 332 3.55 0.81 14.90
CA TRP A 332 3.04 0.13 16.10
C TRP A 332 4.15 -0.49 16.94
N ASN A 333 4.31 -0.02 18.17
CA ASN A 333 5.12 -0.72 19.18
C ASN A 333 4.35 -1.93 19.73
N THR A 334 4.59 -3.10 19.14
CA THR A 334 3.91 -4.35 19.52
C THR A 334 4.28 -4.85 20.92
N ALA A 335 5.38 -4.35 21.51
CA ALA A 335 5.82 -4.75 22.85
C ALA A 335 5.16 -3.91 23.96
N ASN A 336 4.92 -2.61 23.70
CA ASN A 336 4.39 -1.66 24.68
C ASN A 336 2.94 -1.22 24.43
N GLY A 337 2.37 -1.55 23.26
CA GLY A 337 1.06 -1.06 22.82
C GLY A 337 1.05 0.40 22.31
N TRP A 338 2.14 1.16 22.52
CA TRP A 338 2.28 2.56 22.14
C TRP A 338 3.74 2.91 21.74
N PRO A 339 4.00 3.72 20.68
CA PRO A 339 3.03 4.35 19.77
C PRO A 339 2.22 3.37 18.93
N TYR A 340 1.00 3.78 18.61
CA TYR A 340 0.10 3.16 17.63
C TYR A 340 -0.54 4.29 16.83
N ARG A 341 0.16 4.73 15.77
CA ARG A 341 -0.10 6.01 15.09
C ARG A 341 0.13 5.94 13.59
N VAL A 342 -0.45 6.92 12.89
CA VAL A 342 -0.19 7.21 11.47
C VAL A 342 0.61 8.51 11.35
N MET A 343 1.54 8.54 10.39
CA MET A 343 2.48 9.62 10.10
C MET A 343 2.48 9.95 8.61
N GLN A 344 2.87 11.17 8.26
CA GLN A 344 3.06 11.59 6.87
C GLN A 344 4.54 11.73 6.54
N PHE A 345 4.96 11.14 5.42
CA PHE A 345 6.27 11.32 4.82
C PHE A 345 6.17 12.01 3.47
N ARG A 346 7.29 12.60 3.02
CA ARG A 346 7.47 13.19 1.69
C ARG A 346 8.72 12.60 1.05
N VAL A 347 8.57 12.01 -0.14
CA VAL A 347 9.59 11.25 -0.85
C VAL A 347 9.80 11.89 -2.22
N ARG A 348 11.00 12.43 -2.46
CA ARG A 348 11.33 13.19 -3.69
C ARG A 348 12.35 12.48 -4.55
N GLY A 349 12.21 12.61 -5.87
CA GLY A 349 13.13 12.02 -6.85
C GLY A 349 12.91 10.53 -7.12
N PHE A 350 11.69 10.02 -6.88
CA PHE A 350 11.33 8.63 -7.15
C PHE A 350 10.97 8.36 -8.62
N GLY A 351 10.41 9.34 -9.34
CA GLY A 351 10.11 9.27 -10.78
C GLY A 351 9.86 10.64 -11.40
#